data_AF-A0A966QTG5-F1
#
_entry.id   AF-A0A966QTG5-F1
#
_cell.length_a   1.000
_cell.length_b   1.000
_cell.length_c   1.000
_cell.angle_alpha   90.00
_cell.angle_beta   90.00
_cell.angle_gamma   90.00
#
_symmetry.space_group_name_H-M   'P 1'
#
loop_
_entity.id
_entity.type
_entity.pdbx_description
1 polymer ?
#
loop_
_entity_poly.entity_id
_entity_poly.type
_entity_poly.pdbx_seq_one_letter_code
_entity_poly.pdbx_strand_id
1 'polypeptide(L)'
;MPTYQKVVYNGRLAEYQRFGNQYKRSHVEYERDKYNSYQNFLYKRALFGMSVYTEEEKAKMHTDKIKRISKVHERAQQVLNIWKQELTHEYTAEIMSKLFYHSKIVKEYNEKFAGVTDPDYISTMEFKSLGITKDDIVQKLIEERILPFNFFKLSDK
;
A
#
# COMPACT_ATOMS: atom_id res chain seq x y z
N MET A 1 18.34 -59.61 -18.71
CA MET A 1 17.99 -58.27 -18.18
C MET A 1 18.63 -58.14 -16.80
N PRO A 2 19.62 -57.25 -16.59
CA PRO A 2 20.28 -57.13 -15.30
C PRO A 2 19.33 -56.54 -14.27
N THR A 3 19.26 -57.17 -13.10
CA THR A 3 18.49 -56.73 -11.94
C THR A 3 19.14 -55.48 -11.33
N TYR A 4 18.45 -54.34 -11.39
CA TYR A 4 18.91 -53.12 -10.70
C TYR A 4 18.93 -53.37 -9.19
N GLN A 5 20.13 -53.38 -8.61
CA GLN A 5 20.32 -53.45 -7.17
C GLN A 5 19.93 -52.09 -6.57
N LYS A 6 18.90 -52.09 -5.71
CA LYS A 6 18.46 -50.89 -5.00
C LYS A 6 19.55 -50.47 -4.01
N VAL A 7 20.38 -49.50 -4.38
CA VAL A 7 21.43 -48.96 -3.51
C VAL A 7 20.75 -48.17 -2.40
N VAL A 8 20.77 -48.71 -1.18
CA VAL A 8 20.30 -48.00 0.02
C VAL A 8 21.46 -47.18 0.56
N TYR A 9 21.30 -45.86 0.56
CA TYR A 9 22.30 -44.94 1.09
C TYR A 9 22.34 -45.02 2.62
N ASN A 10 23.44 -45.52 3.18
CA ASN A 10 23.68 -45.66 4.63
C ASN A 10 24.54 -44.52 5.21
N GLY A 11 24.42 -43.30 4.67
CA GLY A 11 25.14 -42.13 5.19
C GLY A 11 24.29 -41.21 6.06
N ARG A 12 24.94 -40.44 6.94
CA ARG A 12 24.29 -39.46 7.86
C ARG A 12 23.48 -38.37 7.16
N LEU A 13 23.63 -38.17 5.85
CA LEU A 13 22.82 -37.21 5.08
C LEU A 13 21.32 -37.55 5.05
N ALA A 14 20.94 -38.82 5.25
CA ALA A 14 19.52 -39.21 5.36
C ALA A 14 18.83 -38.63 6.63
N GLU A 15 19.59 -38.25 7.64
CA GLU A 15 19.09 -37.63 8.87
C GLU A 15 18.99 -36.10 8.76
N TYR A 16 19.83 -35.47 7.92
CA TYR A 16 19.95 -34.02 7.80
C TYR A 16 18.70 -33.33 7.20
N GLN A 17 17.81 -34.06 6.51
CA GLN A 17 16.60 -33.49 5.90
C GLN A 17 15.28 -34.09 6.42
N ARG A 18 15.27 -34.77 7.58
CA ARG A 18 14.00 -35.26 8.15
C ARG A 18 13.21 -34.22 8.93
N PHE A 19 13.86 -33.14 9.35
CA PHE A 19 13.23 -32.10 10.16
C PHE A 19 13.36 -30.74 9.48
N GLY A 20 12.59 -30.51 8.42
CA GLY A 20 12.09 -29.16 8.19
C GLY A 20 11.23 -28.83 9.42
N ASN A 21 11.79 -28.06 10.36
CA ASN A 21 11.25 -27.78 11.70
C ASN A 21 9.73 -27.99 11.82
N GLN A 22 9.28 -29.20 12.18
CA GLN A 22 7.84 -29.48 12.39
C GLN A 22 7.27 -28.62 13.53
N TYR A 23 8.13 -28.24 14.49
CA TYR A 23 7.82 -27.31 15.59
C TYR A 23 8.00 -25.82 15.23
N LYS A 24 8.61 -25.51 14.08
CA LYS A 24 8.51 -24.19 13.44
C LYS A 24 7.67 -24.26 12.16
N ARG A 25 6.56 -25.01 12.21
CA ARG A 25 5.30 -24.38 11.78
C ARG A 25 4.98 -23.27 12.79
N SER A 26 5.89 -22.29 12.92
CA SER A 26 5.52 -20.98 13.38
C SER A 26 4.37 -20.65 12.48
N HIS A 27 3.17 -20.59 13.05
CA HIS A 27 1.99 -20.08 12.40
C HIS A 27 2.51 -18.87 11.63
N VAL A 28 2.68 -18.99 10.30
CA VAL A 28 2.90 -17.81 9.48
C VAL A 28 1.54 -17.21 9.56
N GLU A 29 1.36 -16.36 10.57
CA GLU A 29 0.15 -15.64 10.81
C GLU A 29 0.12 -14.64 9.67
N TYR A 30 -0.40 -15.11 8.54
CA TYR A 30 -0.69 -14.25 7.42
C TYR A 30 -1.59 -13.17 8.00
N GLU A 31 -1.11 -11.93 7.98
CA GLU A 31 -1.94 -10.77 8.30
C GLU A 31 -3.19 -10.88 7.43
N ARG A 32 -4.30 -11.27 8.07
CA ARG A 32 -5.57 -11.37 7.38
C ARG A 32 -5.97 -9.96 7.04
N ASP A 33 -6.22 -9.71 5.75
CA ASP A 33 -6.71 -8.43 5.32
C ASP A 33 -8.01 -8.13 6.07
N LYS A 34 -8.05 -6.99 6.75
CA LYS A 34 -9.18 -6.55 7.57
C LYS A 34 -10.44 -6.33 6.71
N TYR A 35 -10.24 -6.05 5.43
CA TYR A 35 -11.29 -5.75 4.48
C TYR A 35 -11.75 -6.97 3.70
N ASN A 36 -13.03 -7.02 3.37
CA ASN A 36 -13.58 -8.04 2.49
C ASN A 36 -13.13 -7.87 1.03
N SER A 37 -13.46 -8.83 0.17
CA SER A 37 -13.00 -8.84 -1.22
C SER A 37 -13.50 -7.61 -1.99
N TYR A 38 -14.76 -7.24 -1.79
CA TYR A 38 -15.35 -6.09 -2.47
C TYR A 38 -14.75 -4.75 -2.03
N GLN A 39 -14.53 -4.56 -0.72
CA GLN A 39 -13.85 -3.40 -0.16
C GLN A 39 -12.43 -3.28 -0.70
N ASN A 40 -11.70 -4.39 -0.73
CA ASN A 40 -10.36 -4.46 -1.30
C ASN A 40 -10.34 -4.12 -2.78
N PHE A 41 -11.33 -4.58 -3.53
CA PHE A 41 -11.47 -4.22 -4.94
C PHE A 41 -11.68 -2.72 -5.12
N LEU A 42 -12.57 -2.09 -4.34
CA LEU A 42 -12.80 -0.65 -4.40
C LEU A 42 -11.56 0.16 -4.04
N TYR A 43 -10.84 -0.25 -2.99
CA TYR A 43 -9.58 0.34 -2.57
C TYR A 43 -8.52 0.23 -3.67
N LYS A 44 -8.27 -0.98 -4.18
CA LYS A 44 -7.32 -1.21 -5.29
C LYS A 44 -7.70 -0.41 -6.52
N ARG A 45 -9.00 -0.31 -6.85
CA ARG A 45 -9.48 0.46 -8.00
C ARG A 45 -9.22 1.96 -7.83
N ALA A 46 -9.36 2.51 -6.63
CA ALA A 46 -9.01 3.91 -6.38
C ALA A 46 -7.50 4.15 -6.59
N LEU A 47 -6.66 3.25 -6.06
CA LEU A 47 -5.21 3.38 -6.13
C LEU A 47 -4.62 3.14 -7.52
N PHE A 48 -5.07 2.09 -8.21
CA PHE A 48 -4.43 1.60 -9.43
C PHE A 48 -5.28 1.88 -10.69
N GLY A 49 -6.52 2.34 -10.52
CA GLY A 49 -7.40 2.69 -11.63
C GLY A 49 -7.71 1.51 -12.54
N MET A 50 -7.40 1.66 -13.82
CA MET A 50 -7.70 0.66 -14.86
C MET A 50 -6.77 -0.55 -14.82
N SER A 51 -5.61 -0.49 -14.17
CA SER A 51 -4.69 -1.63 -14.13
C SER A 51 -5.16 -2.79 -13.24
N VAL A 52 -6.21 -2.58 -12.43
CA VAL A 52 -6.87 -3.64 -11.65
C VAL A 52 -7.61 -4.65 -12.55
N TYR A 53 -8.02 -4.22 -13.74
CA TYR A 53 -8.81 -5.04 -14.67
C TYR A 53 -7.93 -5.77 -15.67
N THR A 54 -8.35 -6.96 -16.07
CA THR A 54 -7.68 -7.72 -17.15
C THR A 54 -7.91 -7.06 -18.52
N GLU A 55 -7.11 -7.41 -19.52
CA GLU A 55 -7.27 -6.87 -20.88
C GLU A 55 -8.62 -7.24 -21.50
N GLU A 56 -9.11 -8.46 -21.23
CA GLU A 56 -10.43 -8.91 -21.68
C GLU A 56 -11.57 -8.11 -21.06
N GLU A 57 -11.46 -7.78 -19.77
CA GLU A 57 -12.43 -6.94 -19.07
C GLU A 57 -12.41 -5.50 -19.59
N LYS A 58 -11.22 -4.97 -19.89
CA LYS A 58 -11.07 -3.63 -20.50
C LYS A 58 -11.74 -3.56 -21.86
N ALA A 59 -11.57 -4.57 -22.72
CA ALA A 59 -12.16 -4.60 -24.06
C ALA A 59 -13.70 -4.65 -24.05
N LYS A 60 -14.28 -5.33 -23.05
CA LYS A 60 -15.75 -5.43 -22.88
C LYS A 60 -16.35 -4.20 -22.16
N MET A 61 -15.52 -3.33 -21.59
CA MET A 61 -15.98 -2.24 -20.75
C MET A 61 -16.49 -1.04 -21.58
N HIS A 62 -17.65 -0.50 -21.19
CA HIS A 62 -18.15 0.73 -21.79
C HIS A 62 -17.19 1.91 -21.58
N THR A 63 -16.99 2.73 -22.60
CA THR A 63 -16.05 3.87 -22.59
C THR A 63 -16.30 4.85 -21.45
N ASP A 64 -17.56 5.12 -21.10
CA ASP A 64 -17.89 6.01 -19.98
C ASP A 64 -17.48 5.42 -18.62
N LYS A 65 -17.56 4.10 -18.47
CA LYS A 65 -17.13 3.43 -17.24
C LYS A 65 -15.61 3.54 -17.11
N ILE A 66 -14.87 3.37 -18.20
CA ILE A 66 -13.41 3.56 -18.25
C ILE A 66 -13.08 4.99 -17.85
N LYS A 67 -13.69 5.99 -18.49
CA LYS A 67 -13.48 7.42 -18.18
C LYS A 67 -13.76 7.73 -16.71
N ARG A 68 -14.82 7.16 -16.13
CA ARG A 68 -15.17 7.36 -14.72
C ARG A 68 -14.11 6.81 -13.79
N ILE A 69 -13.60 5.60 -14.08
CA ILE A 69 -12.55 4.97 -13.27
C ILE A 69 -11.26 5.78 -13.36
N SER A 70 -10.84 6.21 -14.56
CA SER A 70 -9.66 7.05 -14.74
C SER A 70 -9.77 8.36 -13.97
N LYS A 71 -10.90 9.07 -14.06
CA LYS A 71 -11.12 10.32 -13.30
C LYS A 71 -11.04 10.13 -11.79
N VAL A 72 -11.62 9.04 -11.27
CA VAL A 72 -11.56 8.72 -9.83
C VAL A 72 -10.13 8.41 -9.40
N HIS A 73 -9.40 7.66 -10.22
CA HIS A 73 -8.00 7.32 -9.97
C HIS A 73 -7.09 8.55 -10.01
N GLU A 74 -7.22 9.41 -11.03
CA GLU A 74 -6.46 10.66 -11.14
C GLU A 74 -6.68 11.55 -9.91
N ARG A 75 -7.93 11.72 -9.49
CA ARG A 75 -8.27 12.47 -8.28
C ARG A 75 -7.68 11.83 -7.02
N ALA A 76 -7.70 10.50 -6.93
CA ALA A 76 -7.09 9.78 -5.81
C ALA A 76 -5.58 10.01 -5.75
N GLN A 77 -4.89 9.94 -6.89
CA GLN A 77 -3.45 10.17 -6.95
C GLN A 77 -3.09 11.61 -6.57
N GLN A 78 -3.85 12.61 -7.04
CA GLN A 78 -3.65 14.01 -6.66
C GLN A 78 -3.76 14.20 -5.14
N VAL A 79 -4.86 13.72 -4.55
CA VAL A 79 -5.09 13.78 -3.10
C VAL A 79 -3.96 13.10 -2.33
N LEU A 80 -3.57 11.89 -2.75
CA LEU A 80 -2.56 11.10 -2.06
C LEU A 80 -1.16 11.72 -2.18
N ASN A 81 -0.82 12.33 -3.31
CA ASN A 81 0.46 13.02 -3.50
C ASN A 81 0.56 14.28 -2.63
N ILE A 82 -0.49 15.10 -2.61
CA ILE A 82 -0.57 16.28 -1.73
C ILE A 82 -0.44 15.83 -0.28
N TRP A 83 -1.18 14.80 0.13
CA TRP A 83 -1.12 14.29 1.50
C TRP A 83 0.26 13.76 1.89
N LYS A 84 0.95 13.04 1.00
CA LYS A 84 2.35 12.63 1.23
C LYS A 84 3.27 13.82 1.42
N GLN A 85 3.05 14.90 0.68
CA GLN A 85 3.83 16.12 0.79
C GLN A 85 3.57 16.81 2.15
N GLU A 86 2.30 16.94 2.55
CA GLU A 86 1.91 17.46 3.87
C GLU A 86 2.61 16.70 5.00
N LEU A 87 2.53 15.36 4.98
CA LEU A 87 3.19 14.51 5.98
C LEU A 87 4.71 14.71 5.99
N THR A 88 5.33 14.77 4.80
CA THR A 88 6.78 14.96 4.69
C THR A 88 7.22 16.32 5.23
N HIS A 89 6.45 17.37 4.95
CA HIS A 89 6.72 18.70 5.47
C HIS A 89 6.54 18.76 6.97
N GLU A 90 5.50 18.15 7.52
CA GLU A 90 5.26 18.06 8.96
C GLU A 90 6.43 17.35 9.67
N TYR A 91 6.83 16.16 9.20
CA TYR A 91 7.96 15.43 9.77
C TYR A 91 9.27 16.23 9.66
N THR A 92 9.51 16.86 8.52
CA THR A 92 10.72 17.67 8.30
C THR A 92 10.74 18.88 9.25
N ALA A 93 9.62 19.59 9.36
CA ALA A 93 9.47 20.74 10.24
C ALA A 93 9.64 20.35 11.71
N GLU A 94 9.10 19.20 12.13
CA GLU A 94 9.26 18.67 13.49
C GLU A 94 10.72 18.34 13.79
N ILE A 95 11.39 17.60 12.90
CA ILE A 95 12.81 17.23 13.04
C ILE A 95 13.68 18.48 13.10
N MET A 96 13.48 19.42 12.16
CA MET A 96 14.25 20.66 12.12
C MET A 96 14.03 21.50 13.39
N SER A 97 12.78 21.61 13.86
CA SER A 97 12.46 22.35 15.08
C SER A 97 13.11 21.75 16.32
N LYS A 98 13.13 20.41 16.43
CA LYS A 98 13.74 19.73 17.58
C LYS A 98 15.28 19.83 17.57
N LEU A 99 15.90 19.62 16.41
CA LEU A 99 17.36 19.62 16.29
C LEU A 99 17.95 21.04 16.28
N PHE A 100 17.26 22.00 15.67
CA PHE A 100 17.75 23.34 15.40
C PHE A 100 16.81 24.43 15.94
N TYR A 101 16.28 24.24 17.14
CA TYR A 101 15.34 25.16 17.80
C TYR A 101 15.83 26.62 17.91
N HIS A 102 17.14 26.83 17.95
CA HIS A 102 17.77 28.16 17.98
C HIS A 102 17.95 28.81 16.61
N SER A 103 17.89 28.04 15.53
CA SER A 103 18.17 28.55 14.18
C SER A 103 17.03 29.44 13.70
N LYS A 104 17.36 30.69 13.37
CA LYS A 104 16.40 31.64 12.77
C LYS A 104 15.90 31.13 11.41
N ILE A 105 16.78 30.48 10.63
CA ILE A 105 16.44 29.93 9.31
C ILE A 105 15.35 28.87 9.44
N VAL A 106 15.42 28.02 10.46
CA VAL A 106 14.43 26.94 10.67
C VAL A 106 13.08 27.50 11.08
N LYS A 107 13.06 28.54 11.93
CA LYS A 107 11.81 29.25 12.27
C LYS A 107 11.18 29.87 11.04
N GLU A 108 11.97 30.61 10.25
CA GLU A 108 11.49 31.21 9.00
C GLU A 108 11.04 30.15 7.98
N TYR A 109 11.72 29.01 7.91
CA TYR A 109 11.34 27.90 7.04
C TYR A 109 9.98 27.32 7.43
N ASN A 110 9.79 27.01 8.71
CA ASN A 110 8.55 26.43 9.20
C ASN A 110 7.36 27.38 9.03
N GLU A 111 7.56 28.68 9.28
CA GLU A 111 6.51 29.69 9.12
C GLU A 111 6.08 29.87 7.66
N LYS A 112 7.03 29.82 6.71
CA LYS A 112 6.77 30.17 5.31
C LYS A 112 6.49 28.98 4.40
N PHE A 113 7.06 27.81 4.67
CA PHE A 113 7.10 26.71 3.70
C PHE A 113 6.49 25.40 4.20
N ALA A 114 6.39 25.16 5.52
CA ALA A 114 5.89 23.88 6.02
C ALA A 114 4.44 23.57 5.57
N GLY A 115 3.60 24.60 5.37
CA GLY A 115 2.22 24.43 4.92
C GLY A 115 2.00 24.54 3.41
N VAL A 116 3.05 24.76 2.62
CA VAL A 116 2.91 24.99 1.17
C VAL A 116 3.00 23.66 0.44
N THR A 117 1.97 23.28 -0.30
CA THR A 117 1.95 22.07 -1.13
C THR A 117 1.91 22.42 -2.62
N ASP A 118 2.45 21.52 -3.45
CA ASP A 118 2.47 21.65 -4.90
C ASP A 118 1.60 20.53 -5.52
N PRO A 119 0.46 20.87 -6.16
CA PRO A 119 -0.42 19.89 -6.80
C PRO A 119 0.23 19.12 -7.96
N ASP A 120 1.26 19.68 -8.60
CA ASP A 120 1.95 19.06 -9.72
C ASP A 120 3.09 18.14 -9.27
N TYR A 121 3.44 18.18 -7.97
CA TYR A 121 4.47 17.33 -7.40
C TYR A 121 3.98 15.90 -7.20
N ILE A 122 4.74 14.94 -7.75
CA ILE A 122 4.49 13.50 -7.59
C ILE A 122 5.44 12.95 -6.52
N SER A 123 4.90 12.59 -5.36
CA SER A 123 5.68 12.03 -4.26
C SER A 123 5.97 10.53 -4.47
N THR A 124 7.26 10.21 -4.60
CA THR A 124 7.77 8.83 -4.73
C THR A 124 7.86 8.08 -3.39
N MET A 125 7.58 8.75 -2.27
CA MET A 125 7.61 8.16 -0.93
C MET A 125 6.56 7.06 -0.77
N GLU A 126 6.92 5.99 -0.08
CA GLU A 126 5.99 4.93 0.30
C GLU A 126 5.18 5.35 1.53
N PHE A 127 3.89 5.05 1.56
CA PHE A 127 3.06 5.30 2.76
C PHE A 127 3.59 4.56 3.99
N LYS A 128 4.16 3.37 3.80
CA LYS A 128 4.73 2.57 4.87
C LYS A 128 5.94 3.27 5.53
N SER A 129 6.77 3.97 4.77
CA SER A 129 7.91 4.71 5.33
C SER A 129 7.48 5.98 6.08
N LEU A 130 6.33 6.54 5.73
CA LEU A 130 5.69 7.67 6.43
C LEU A 130 4.89 7.23 7.68
N GLY A 131 4.90 5.93 8.02
CA GLY A 131 4.15 5.39 9.16
C GLY A 131 2.64 5.27 8.92
N ILE A 132 2.19 5.41 7.67
CA ILE A 132 0.77 5.41 7.29
C ILE A 132 0.30 3.98 7.03
N THR A 133 -0.78 3.59 7.70
CA THR A 133 -1.40 2.27 7.54
C THR A 133 -2.43 2.26 6.41
N LYS A 134 -2.87 1.06 6.00
CA LYS A 134 -3.94 0.91 5.02
C LYS A 134 -5.24 1.58 5.47
N ASP A 135 -5.54 1.52 6.77
CA ASP A 135 -6.75 2.11 7.35
C ASP A 135 -6.74 3.63 7.23
N ASP A 136 -5.59 4.26 7.45
CA ASP A 136 -5.43 5.71 7.31
C ASP A 136 -5.67 6.15 5.86
N ILE A 137 -5.15 5.39 4.89
CA ILE A 137 -5.37 5.66 3.46
C ILE A 137 -6.87 5.53 3.14
N VAL A 138 -7.53 4.47 3.61
CA VAL A 138 -8.98 4.28 3.41
C VAL A 138 -9.76 5.45 3.99
N GLN A 139 -9.44 5.87 5.21
CA GLN A 139 -10.06 6.98 5.89
C GLN A 139 -9.90 8.29 5.10
N LYS A 140 -8.67 8.60 4.65
CA LYS A 140 -8.39 9.78 3.81
C LYS A 140 -9.19 9.75 2.49
N LEU A 141 -9.29 8.58 1.85
CA LEU A 141 -10.06 8.42 0.62
C LEU A 141 -11.59 8.57 0.83
N ILE A 142 -12.10 8.23 2.02
CA ILE A 142 -13.51 8.44 2.40
C ILE A 142 -13.77 9.94 2.65
N GLU A 143 -12.89 10.61 3.39
CA GLU A 143 -12.98 12.06 3.66
C GLU A 143 -13.05 12.87 2.37
N GLU A 144 -12.22 12.52 1.38
CA GLU A 144 -12.19 13.15 0.06
C GLU A 144 -13.30 12.67 -0.90
N ARG A 145 -14.22 11.81 -0.42
CA ARG A 145 -15.36 11.27 -1.17
C ARG A 145 -14.96 10.50 -2.42
N ILE A 146 -13.79 9.88 -2.41
CA ILE A 146 -13.29 8.98 -3.46
C ILE A 146 -13.85 7.59 -3.22
N LEU A 147 -13.81 7.15 -1.95
CA LEU A 147 -14.53 5.99 -1.46
C LEU A 147 -15.88 6.42 -0.87
N PRO A 148 -16.89 5.54 -0.88
CA PRO A 148 -18.20 5.88 -0.35
C PRO A 148 -18.19 5.92 1.18
N PHE A 149 -18.98 6.81 1.78
CA PHE A 149 -19.06 6.96 3.26
C PHE A 149 -19.44 5.68 4.00
N ASN A 150 -20.19 4.78 3.35
CA ASN A 150 -20.58 3.49 3.90
C ASN A 150 -19.58 2.37 3.59
N PHE A 151 -18.34 2.68 3.21
CA PHE A 151 -17.31 1.71 2.81
C PHE A 151 -17.20 0.52 3.78
N PHE A 152 -17.14 0.79 5.08
CA PHE A 152 -17.03 -0.23 6.13
C PHE A 152 -18.28 -1.12 6.28
N LYS A 153 -19.43 -0.69 5.76
CA LYS A 153 -20.71 -1.44 5.79
C LYS A 153 -20.94 -2.28 4.53
N LEU A 154 -20.08 -2.16 3.52
CA LEU A 154 -20.22 -2.93 2.28
C LEU A 154 -19.91 -4.41 2.55
N SER A 155 -20.76 -5.32 2.08
CA SER A 155 -20.52 -6.76 2.06
C SER A 155 -19.98 -7.21 0.71
N ASP A 156 -19.44 -8.43 0.66
CA ASP A 156 -19.14 -9.09 -0.61
C ASP A 156 -20.43 -9.23 -1.45
N LYS A 157 -20.27 -9.13 -2.77
CA LYS A 157 -21.33 -9.29 -3.76
C LYS A 157 -21.40 -10.71 -4.28
#